data_AF-A0A401U2W7-F1
#
_entry.id   AF-A0A401U2W7-F1
#
_cell.length_a   1.000
_cell.length_b   1.000
_cell.length_c   1.000
_cell.angle_alpha   90.00
_cell.angle_beta   90.00
_cell.angle_gamma   90.00
#
_symmetry.space_group_name_H-M   'P 1'
#
loop_
_entity.id
_entity.type
_entity.pdbx_description
1 polymer ?
#
loop_
_entity_poly.entity_id
_entity_poly.type
_entity_poly.pdbx_seq_one_letter_code
_entity_poly.pdbx_strand_id
1 'polypeptide(L)'
;MASIDKQDVVRMNRDTLYSHGVFDLDAAPLTIKLPDAGKRFMSMQVISQDHYTTEVVYGPGTFTYDKNKVGTRYVYVIVRTLANPEDPQDVKAANAMQDAIEVRQASAGKFEVPNWDLTSQTKARAALESLGSLGGTVDRFGRKDEVDPIDH
;
A
#
# COMPACT_ATOMS: atom_id res chain seq x y z
N MET A 1 -5.09 -15.55 -6.91
CA MET A 1 -4.81 -14.50 -7.92
C MET A 1 -6.08 -13.72 -8.20
N ALA A 2 -5.98 -12.44 -8.55
CA ALA A 2 -7.15 -11.69 -8.99
C ALA A 2 -7.70 -12.29 -10.30
N SER A 3 -9.01 -12.56 -10.35
CA SER A 3 -9.67 -13.07 -11.54
C SER A 3 -9.74 -11.96 -12.60
N ILE A 4 -9.60 -12.32 -13.88
CA ILE A 4 -9.77 -11.38 -15.01
C ILE A 4 -11.19 -10.80 -15.00
N ASP A 5 -12.17 -11.59 -14.57
CA ASP A 5 -13.58 -11.18 -14.53
C ASP A 5 -13.95 -10.40 -13.24
N LYS A 6 -13.00 -10.21 -12.33
CA LYS A 6 -13.22 -9.54 -11.03
C LYS A 6 -12.19 -8.44 -10.80
N GLN A 7 -12.36 -7.33 -11.50
CA GLN A 7 -11.46 -6.19 -11.47
C GLN A 7 -11.87 -5.16 -10.40
N ASP A 8 -11.29 -5.29 -9.20
CA ASP A 8 -11.57 -4.37 -8.08
C ASP A 8 -10.73 -3.06 -8.15
N VAL A 9 -9.71 -3.00 -9.02
CA VAL A 9 -8.83 -1.83 -9.24
C VAL A 9 -8.65 -1.55 -10.73
N VAL A 10 -8.66 -0.28 -11.12
CA VAL A 10 -8.63 0.21 -12.52
C VAL A 10 -7.48 -0.36 -13.37
N ARG A 11 -6.37 -0.86 -12.76
CA ARG A 11 -5.29 -1.59 -13.43
C ARG A 11 -4.62 -2.59 -12.48
N MET A 12 -5.22 -3.76 -12.28
CA MET A 12 -4.63 -4.79 -11.43
C MET A 12 -3.40 -5.43 -12.09
N ASN A 13 -2.32 -5.55 -11.34
CA ASN A 13 -1.17 -6.36 -11.73
C ASN A 13 -1.52 -7.85 -11.68
N ARG A 14 -1.12 -8.60 -12.72
CA ARG A 14 -1.24 -10.06 -12.78
C ARG A 14 0.08 -10.78 -12.46
N ASP A 15 1.16 -10.04 -12.30
CA ASP A 15 2.50 -10.53 -12.04
C ASP A 15 2.82 -10.63 -10.54
N THR A 16 2.05 -9.95 -9.67
CA THR A 16 2.29 -9.98 -8.21
C THR A 16 1.04 -10.38 -7.42
N LEU A 17 1.23 -11.20 -6.40
CA LEU A 17 0.28 -11.38 -5.31
C LEU A 17 0.44 -10.25 -4.29
N TYR A 18 -0.66 -9.91 -3.62
CA TYR A 18 -0.74 -8.78 -2.70
C TYR A 18 -1.08 -9.25 -1.29
N SER A 19 -0.30 -8.78 -0.31
CA SER A 19 -0.66 -8.78 1.11
C SER A 19 -0.76 -7.33 1.57
N HIS A 20 -1.79 -6.95 2.32
CA HIS A 20 -1.93 -5.57 2.78
C HIS A 20 -2.65 -5.45 4.12
N GLY A 21 -2.48 -4.30 4.78
CA GLY A 21 -3.16 -3.98 6.03
C GLY A 21 -3.15 -2.49 6.33
N VAL A 22 -4.12 -2.04 7.12
CA VAL A 22 -4.18 -0.70 7.71
C VAL A 22 -3.93 -0.83 9.21
N PHE A 23 -3.04 0.00 9.75
CA PHE A 23 -2.61 -0.07 11.15
C PHE A 23 -2.78 1.28 11.84
N ASP A 24 -3.24 1.25 13.09
CA ASP A 24 -3.40 2.44 13.95
C ASP A 24 -2.11 2.67 14.76
N LEU A 25 -1.33 3.67 14.37
CA LEU A 25 -0.04 4.00 15.00
C LEU A 25 -0.19 4.80 16.29
N ASP A 26 -1.39 5.30 16.62
CA ASP A 26 -1.66 5.86 17.96
C ASP A 26 -1.81 4.75 19.00
N ALA A 27 -2.18 3.53 18.59
CA ALA A 27 -2.35 2.40 19.50
C ALA A 27 -1.03 1.76 19.93
N ALA A 28 -0.10 1.58 18.98
CA ALA A 28 1.28 1.14 19.22
C ALA A 28 2.10 1.23 17.92
N PRO A 29 3.45 1.29 18.00
CA PRO A 29 4.30 1.11 16.82
C PRO A 29 4.07 -0.24 16.14
N LEU A 30 4.06 -0.21 14.81
CA LEU A 30 3.94 -1.38 13.94
C LEU A 30 5.34 -1.92 13.61
N THR A 31 5.55 -3.22 13.77
CA THR A 31 6.76 -3.90 13.29
C THR A 31 6.40 -4.98 12.27
N ILE A 32 7.03 -4.92 11.10
CA ILE A 32 6.86 -5.91 10.03
C ILE A 32 8.21 -6.56 9.76
N LYS A 33 8.22 -7.88 9.68
CA LYS A 33 9.38 -8.66 9.24
C LYS A 33 9.10 -9.26 7.87
N LEU A 34 9.94 -8.93 6.90
CA LEU A 34 9.92 -9.52 5.57
C LEU A 34 10.87 -10.72 5.52
N PRO A 35 10.43 -11.86 4.95
CA PRO A 35 11.29 -13.03 4.77
C PRO A 35 12.34 -12.78 3.68
N ASP A 36 13.37 -13.61 3.66
CA ASP A 36 14.29 -13.66 2.52
C ASP A 36 13.63 -14.39 1.35
N ALA A 37 13.24 -13.62 0.33
CA ALA A 37 12.63 -14.13 -0.89
C ALA A 37 13.66 -14.65 -1.92
N GLY A 38 14.96 -14.59 -1.60
CA GLY A 38 16.04 -14.98 -2.49
C GLY A 38 16.02 -14.18 -3.79
N LYS A 39 15.80 -14.87 -4.91
CA LYS A 39 15.72 -14.23 -6.24
C LYS A 39 14.31 -13.77 -6.62
N ARG A 40 13.27 -14.15 -5.85
CA ARG A 40 11.89 -13.73 -6.14
C ARG A 40 11.73 -12.28 -5.74
N PHE A 41 11.19 -11.46 -6.65
CA PHE A 41 10.88 -10.08 -6.33
C PHE A 41 9.81 -10.02 -5.23
N MET A 42 10.12 -9.28 -4.17
CA MET A 42 9.20 -8.92 -3.10
C MET A 42 9.47 -7.46 -2.71
N SER A 43 8.42 -6.66 -2.64
CA SER A 43 8.53 -5.26 -2.23
C SER A 43 7.45 -4.90 -1.22
N MET A 44 7.80 -4.11 -0.21
CA MET A 44 6.85 -3.50 0.72
C MET A 44 6.81 -2.00 0.48
N GLN A 45 5.63 -1.45 0.26
CA GLN A 45 5.38 -0.02 0.14
C GLN A 45 4.57 0.44 1.36
N VAL A 46 5.01 1.54 1.97
CA VAL A 46 4.43 2.10 3.19
C VAL A 46 3.80 3.44 2.85
N ILE A 47 2.49 3.54 3.01
CA ILE A 47 1.67 4.66 2.54
C ILE A 47 1.00 5.32 3.75
N SER A 48 1.15 6.63 3.87
CA SER A 48 0.49 7.39 4.93
C SER A 48 -1.02 7.50 4.68
N GLN A 49 -1.77 7.92 5.70
CA GLN A 49 -3.20 8.19 5.57
C GLN A 49 -3.51 9.25 4.50
N ASP A 50 -2.57 10.15 4.26
CA ASP A 50 -2.67 11.23 3.26
C ASP A 50 -2.16 10.78 1.87
N HIS A 51 -2.02 9.47 1.65
CA HIS A 51 -1.66 8.85 0.38
C HIS A 51 -0.20 9.06 -0.11
N TYR A 52 0.70 9.56 0.74
CA TYR A 52 2.12 9.66 0.43
C TYR A 52 2.86 8.32 0.60
N THR A 53 3.76 7.99 -0.33
CA THR A 53 4.67 6.85 -0.17
C THR A 53 5.85 7.26 0.71
N THR A 54 5.86 6.79 1.95
CA THR A 54 6.89 7.15 2.95
C THR A 54 8.15 6.31 2.83
N GLU A 55 8.03 5.05 2.40
CA GLU A 55 9.14 4.13 2.24
C GLU A 55 8.78 3.03 1.23
N VAL A 56 9.78 2.56 0.47
CA VAL A 56 9.70 1.34 -0.34
C VAL A 56 10.90 0.46 0.00
N VAL A 57 10.62 -0.80 0.34
CA VAL A 57 11.60 -1.80 0.75
C VAL A 57 11.63 -2.93 -0.27
N TYR A 58 12.82 -3.38 -0.67
CA TYR A 58 13.04 -4.43 -1.69
C TYR A 58 13.82 -5.66 -1.17
N GLY A 59 13.93 -5.84 0.14
CA GLY A 59 14.71 -6.93 0.72
C GLY A 59 14.22 -7.39 2.08
N PRO A 60 14.74 -8.53 2.58
CA PRO A 60 14.41 -9.05 3.90
C PRO A 60 14.85 -8.08 4.99
N GLY A 61 14.16 -8.14 6.13
CA GLY A 61 14.51 -7.31 7.27
C GLY A 61 13.36 -7.18 8.26
N THR A 62 13.60 -6.43 9.33
CA THR A 62 12.58 -6.05 10.29
C THR A 62 12.49 -4.54 10.31
N PHE A 63 11.29 -4.02 10.09
CA PHE A 63 11.01 -2.60 9.89
C PHE A 63 9.97 -2.16 10.89
N THR A 64 10.27 -1.11 11.65
CA THR A 64 9.35 -0.53 12.63
C THR A 64 8.88 0.85 12.15
N TYR A 65 7.59 1.08 12.33
CA TYR A 65 6.88 2.29 11.94
C TYR A 65 6.10 2.81 13.14
N ASP A 66 6.26 4.10 13.40
CA ASP A 66 5.45 4.85 14.36
C ASP A 66 4.90 6.11 13.67
N LYS A 67 4.05 6.83 14.39
CA LYS A 67 3.40 8.04 13.89
C LYS A 67 4.40 9.13 13.50
N ASN A 68 5.55 9.22 14.17
CA ASN A 68 6.56 10.23 13.87
C ASN A 68 7.27 9.91 12.55
N LYS A 69 7.56 8.63 12.29
CA LYS A 69 8.17 8.17 11.03
C LYS A 69 7.21 8.29 9.85
N VAL A 70 5.93 7.96 10.03
CA VAL A 70 4.93 7.95 8.93
C VAL A 70 4.29 9.34 8.71
N GLY A 71 4.12 10.12 9.77
CA GLY A 71 3.50 11.45 9.74
C GLY A 71 1.97 11.46 9.95
N THR A 72 1.32 10.28 9.99
CA THR A 72 -0.14 10.14 10.16
C THR A 72 -0.48 9.06 11.20
N ARG A 73 -1.71 9.11 11.74
CA ARG A 73 -2.21 8.09 12.68
C ARG A 73 -2.31 6.72 12.02
N TYR A 74 -2.96 6.65 10.86
CA TYR A 74 -3.07 5.40 10.12
C TYR A 74 -1.93 5.26 9.12
N VAL A 75 -1.47 4.03 8.94
CA VAL A 75 -0.56 3.64 7.87
C VAL A 75 -1.16 2.47 7.11
N TYR A 76 -1.11 2.54 5.78
CA TYR A 76 -1.40 1.43 4.91
C TYR A 76 -0.09 0.80 4.44
N VAL A 77 0.04 -0.51 4.58
CA VAL A 77 1.18 -1.25 4.07
C VAL A 77 0.70 -2.23 3.01
N ILE A 78 1.41 -2.29 1.90
CA ILE A 78 1.18 -3.24 0.82
C ILE A 78 2.48 -3.94 0.46
N VAL A 79 2.46 -5.26 0.51
CA VAL A 79 3.54 -6.13 0.07
C VAL A 79 3.12 -6.79 -1.24
N ARG A 80 3.99 -6.68 -2.24
CA ARG A 80 3.83 -7.32 -3.55
C ARG A 80 4.86 -8.43 -3.67
N THR A 81 4.41 -9.64 -4.00
CA THR A 81 5.24 -10.82 -4.20
C THR A 81 5.07 -11.31 -5.62
N LEU A 82 6.14 -11.35 -6.41
CA LEU A 82 6.08 -11.84 -7.80
C LEU A 82 5.59 -13.29 -7.84
N ALA A 83 4.68 -13.59 -8.75
CA ALA A 83 4.18 -14.94 -9.01
C ALA A 83 3.86 -15.11 -10.51
N ASN A 84 4.18 -16.27 -11.05
CA ASN A 84 3.65 -16.70 -12.34
C ASN A 84 2.22 -17.26 -12.16
N PRO A 85 1.16 -16.57 -12.62
CA PRO A 85 -0.21 -17.06 -12.48
C PRO A 85 -0.48 -18.40 -13.16
N GLU A 86 0.30 -18.74 -14.19
CA GLU A 86 0.09 -19.92 -15.01
C GLU A 86 0.78 -21.17 -14.44
N ASP A 87 1.60 -21.00 -13.40
CA ASP A 87 2.28 -22.09 -12.70
C ASP A 87 1.73 -22.21 -11.26
N PRO A 88 0.86 -23.19 -10.97
CA PRO A 88 0.32 -23.41 -9.64
C PRO A 88 1.38 -23.68 -8.57
N GLN A 89 2.54 -24.25 -8.94
CA GLN A 89 3.64 -24.46 -7.99
C GLN A 89 4.33 -23.13 -7.65
N ASP A 90 4.52 -22.26 -8.64
CA ASP A 90 5.06 -20.92 -8.41
C ASP A 90 4.13 -20.07 -7.52
N VAL A 91 2.82 -20.12 -7.77
CA VAL A 91 1.82 -19.47 -6.91
C VAL A 91 1.88 -20.01 -5.48
N LYS A 92 2.01 -21.33 -5.31
CA LYS A 92 2.17 -21.94 -3.98
C LYS A 92 3.45 -21.46 -3.29
N ALA A 93 4.56 -21.34 -4.00
CA ALA A 93 5.81 -20.80 -3.48
C ALA A 93 5.69 -19.32 -3.10
N ALA A 94 4.98 -18.52 -3.90
CA ALA A 94 4.71 -17.11 -3.60
C ALA A 94 3.80 -16.95 -2.36
N ASN A 95 2.75 -17.77 -2.22
CA ASN A 95 1.91 -17.79 -1.02
C ASN A 95 2.72 -18.15 0.23
N ALA A 96 3.63 -19.13 0.15
CA ALA A 96 4.50 -19.46 1.27
C ALA A 96 5.39 -18.27 1.71
N MET A 97 5.80 -17.41 0.77
CA MET A 97 6.49 -16.15 1.12
C MET A 97 5.55 -15.13 1.76
N GLN A 98 4.29 -15.03 1.31
CA GLN A 98 3.29 -14.17 1.96
C GLN A 98 3.00 -14.62 3.39
N ASP A 99 2.87 -15.93 3.62
CA ASP A 99 2.62 -16.52 4.94
C ASP A 99 3.78 -16.33 5.92
N ALA A 100 4.99 -16.14 5.39
CA ALA A 100 6.20 -15.89 6.18
C ALA A 100 6.38 -14.41 6.57
N ILE A 101 5.50 -13.50 6.14
CA ILE A 101 5.49 -12.12 6.60
C ILE A 101 4.97 -12.07 8.03
N GLU A 102 5.78 -11.57 8.97
CA GLU A 102 5.36 -11.43 10.36
C GLU A 102 4.96 -9.97 10.63
N VAL A 103 3.80 -9.78 11.24
CA VAL A 103 3.30 -8.48 11.68
C VAL A 103 3.14 -8.48 13.19
N ARG A 104 3.71 -7.49 13.86
CA ARG A 104 3.63 -7.32 15.31
C ARG A 104 3.21 -5.90 15.65
N GLN A 105 2.17 -5.79 16.47
CA GLN A 105 1.73 -4.54 17.06
C GLN A 105 1.13 -4.88 18.43
N ALA A 106 1.48 -4.12 19.47
CA ALA A 106 1.06 -4.45 20.84
C ALA A 106 -0.46 -4.29 21.04
N SER A 107 -1.10 -3.47 20.22
CA SER A 107 -2.55 -3.25 20.18
C SER A 107 -2.97 -2.96 18.74
N ALA A 108 -4.05 -3.59 18.28
CA ALA A 108 -4.61 -3.33 16.96
C ALA A 108 -5.27 -1.94 16.82
N GLY A 109 -5.54 -1.27 17.94
CA GLY A 109 -6.15 0.05 17.95
C GLY A 109 -7.61 0.06 17.47
N LYS A 110 -8.01 1.17 16.86
CA LYS A 110 -9.35 1.36 16.29
C LYS A 110 -9.25 2.03 14.94
N PHE A 111 -10.10 1.62 14.01
CA PHE A 111 -10.27 2.32 12.74
C PHE A 111 -11.44 3.30 12.85
N GLU A 112 -11.12 4.58 12.83
CA GLU A 112 -12.07 5.69 12.94
C GLU A 112 -11.90 6.60 11.72
N VAL A 113 -13.00 6.82 11.01
CA VAL A 113 -13.02 7.65 9.80
C VAL A 113 -14.05 8.77 9.94
N PRO A 114 -13.82 9.96 9.35
CA PRO A 114 -14.81 11.02 9.31
C PRO A 114 -16.10 10.58 8.62
N ASN A 115 -17.22 11.12 9.04
CA ASN A 115 -18.48 11.01 8.29
C ASN A 115 -18.49 12.04 7.16
N TRP A 116 -17.88 11.69 6.01
CA TRP A 116 -17.76 12.61 4.88
C TRP A 116 -19.13 12.96 4.27
N ASP A 117 -19.30 14.22 3.90
CA ASP A 117 -20.41 14.62 3.02
C ASP A 117 -20.16 14.10 1.60
N LEU A 118 -20.91 13.06 1.23
CA LEU A 118 -20.78 12.41 -0.08
C LEU A 118 -21.09 13.36 -1.24
N THR A 119 -21.96 14.36 -1.04
CA THR A 119 -22.28 15.34 -2.09
C THR A 119 -21.06 16.22 -2.37
N SER A 120 -20.44 16.79 -1.34
CA SER A 120 -19.22 17.57 -1.50
C SER A 120 -18.05 16.73 -2.00
N GLN A 121 -17.87 15.50 -1.52
CA GLN A 121 -16.82 14.59 -1.98
C GLN A 121 -16.95 14.26 -3.47
N THR A 122 -18.18 13.97 -3.94
CA THR A 122 -18.45 13.67 -5.36
C THR A 122 -18.12 14.88 -6.23
N LYS A 123 -18.50 16.09 -5.79
CA LYS A 123 -18.20 17.33 -6.52
C LYS A 123 -16.69 17.58 -6.61
N ALA A 124 -15.95 17.37 -5.52
CA ALA A 124 -14.49 17.51 -5.51
C ALA A 124 -13.82 16.51 -6.46
N ARG A 125 -14.22 15.23 -6.41
CA ARG A 125 -13.72 14.18 -7.31
C ARG A 125 -13.92 14.55 -8.78
N ALA A 126 -15.13 14.95 -9.18
CA ALA A 126 -15.42 15.31 -10.56
C ALA A 126 -14.57 16.50 -11.07
N ALA A 127 -14.31 17.48 -10.20
CA ALA A 127 -13.44 18.60 -10.53
C ALA A 127 -11.98 18.17 -10.74
N LEU A 128 -11.45 17.30 -9.87
CA LEU A 128 -10.09 16.75 -10.00
C LEU A 128 -9.95 15.86 -11.24
N GLU A 129 -10.96 15.04 -11.57
CA GLU A 129 -10.99 14.24 -12.80
C GLU A 129 -10.94 15.13 -14.05
N SER A 130 -11.70 16.23 -14.04
CA SER A 130 -11.68 17.21 -15.13
C SER A 130 -10.32 17.89 -15.26
N LEU A 131 -9.70 18.29 -14.14
CA LEU A 131 -8.35 18.86 -14.12
C LEU A 131 -7.32 17.86 -14.66
N GLY A 132 -7.33 16.63 -14.16
CA GLY A 132 -6.39 15.57 -14.57
C GLY A 132 -6.48 15.22 -16.05
N SER A 133 -7.63 15.46 -16.70
CA SER A 133 -7.80 15.29 -18.15
C SER A 133 -6.98 16.28 -19.00
N LEU A 134 -6.51 17.38 -18.40
CA LEU A 134 -5.73 18.41 -19.09
C LEU A 134 -4.22 18.06 -19.19
N GLY A 135 -3.76 17.02 -18.49
CA GLY A 135 -2.34 16.64 -18.41
C GLY A 135 -1.62 17.19 -17.17
N GLY A 136 -0.28 17.13 -17.16
CA GLY A 136 0.56 17.42 -15.98
C GLY A 136 0.77 16.17 -15.15
N THR A 137 1.87 15.44 -15.38
CA THR A 137 2.08 14.09 -14.80
C THR A 137 3.46 13.92 -14.18
N VAL A 138 4.08 15.01 -13.75
CA VAL A 138 5.40 14.97 -13.10
C VAL A 138 5.21 14.92 -11.60
N ASP A 139 6.03 14.14 -10.90
CA ASP A 139 6.14 14.16 -9.44
C ASP A 139 4.82 13.85 -8.68
N ARG A 140 4.11 12.78 -9.06
CA ARG A 140 2.84 12.34 -8.41
C ARG A 140 3.01 11.38 -7.24
N PHE A 141 4.11 10.64 -7.25
CA PHE A 141 4.34 9.50 -6.36
C PHE A 141 5.61 9.72 -5.57
N GLY A 142 5.50 9.74 -4.24
CA GLY A 142 6.65 9.92 -3.38
C GLY A 142 6.25 10.40 -2.00
N ARG A 143 7.24 10.96 -1.30
CA ARG A 143 7.03 11.65 -0.02
C ARG A 143 6.37 13.01 -0.25
N LYS A 144 5.82 13.57 0.81
CA LYS A 144 5.06 14.83 0.77
C LYS A 144 5.86 16.02 0.19
N ASP A 145 7.17 16.02 0.38
CA ASP A 145 8.11 17.04 -0.10
C ASP A 145 8.69 16.73 -1.49
N GLU A 146 8.35 15.58 -2.07
CA GLU A 146 8.83 15.10 -3.38
C GLU A 146 7.73 15.11 -4.45
N VAL A 147 6.53 15.59 -4.12
CA VAL A 147 5.39 15.60 -5.03
C VAL A 147 4.82 16.98 -5.25
N ASP A 148 4.27 17.21 -6.44
CA ASP A 148 3.43 18.38 -6.68
C ASP A 148 2.06 18.16 -6.00
N PRO A 149 1.61 19.08 -5.12
CA PRO A 149 0.39 18.89 -4.34
C PRO A 149 -0.91 19.00 -5.17
N ILE A 150 -0.84 19.50 -6.40
CA ILE A 150 -1.96 19.54 -7.35
C ILE A 150 -2.00 18.26 -8.18
N ASP A 151 -0.83 17.71 -8.55
CA ASP A 151 -0.75 16.48 -9.33
C ASP A 151 -0.88 15.18 -8.48
N HIS A 152 -0.68 15.24 -7.16
CA HIS A 152 -0.79 14.12 -6.22
C HIS A 152 -2.21 13.58 -6.02
#